data_AF-A0A0E9NC29-F1
#
_entry.id   AF-A0A0E9NC29-F1
#
_cell.length_a   1.000
_cell.length_b   1.000
_cell.length_c   1.000
_cell.angle_alpha   90.00
_cell.angle_beta   90.00
_cell.angle_gamma   90.00
#
_symmetry.space_group_name_H-M   'P 1'
#
loop_
_entity.id
_entity.type
_entity.pdbx_description
1 polymer ?
#
loop_
_entity_poly.entity_id
_entity_poly.type
_entity_poly.pdbx_seq_one_letter_code
_entity_poly.pdbx_strand_id
1 'polypeptide(L)'
;MARLNYSIFRFIPFHPRYLFWVIIIVAVILMSLLTGGCTNNIPAIKSLFLVQLEYDTGISNNTIAKAATLVLGESDLKIKVGFFGTCIVGNTTECSTDINSLINSTAVQAAGFEDSLGMLDLVHSYLPIYPQFIIISILLAFLSLPISYFWTHVATYFQCLAAMFAGLEVFVLHIEISSLSMIDEVSFGVLQAKGGFAALVVQWFAFIGLLVVFAGNWLIMRMEQRIMRFGEKLGDAV
;
A
#
# COMPACT_ATOMS: atom_id res chain seq x y z
N MET A 1 -39.81 -23.91 31.76
CA MET A 1 -38.47 -23.51 32.28
C MET A 1 -37.39 -23.75 31.20
N ALA A 2 -37.41 -22.98 30.10
CA ALA A 2 -36.50 -23.19 28.96
C ALA A 2 -35.73 -21.91 28.56
N ARG A 3 -35.49 -20.99 29.50
CA ARG A 3 -34.74 -19.74 29.25
C ARG A 3 -33.24 -19.82 29.55
N LEU A 4 -32.71 -20.96 30.02
CA LEU A 4 -31.33 -21.02 30.51
C LEU A 4 -30.25 -21.42 29.49
N ASN A 5 -30.60 -21.86 28.26
CA ASN A 5 -29.61 -22.47 27.37
C ASN A 5 -29.15 -21.61 26.18
N TYR A 6 -29.53 -20.33 26.13
CA TYR A 6 -29.00 -19.42 25.10
C TYR A 6 -27.62 -18.84 25.47
N SER A 7 -27.26 -18.87 26.76
CA SER A 7 -25.97 -18.36 27.25
C SER A 7 -24.81 -19.34 26.96
N ILE A 8 -25.11 -20.64 26.81
CA ILE A 8 -24.09 -21.69 26.62
C ILE A 8 -23.54 -21.72 25.19
N PHE A 9 -24.29 -21.30 24.17
CA PHE A 9 -23.74 -21.13 22.81
C PHE A 9 -22.90 -19.86 22.63
N ARG A 10 -22.95 -18.91 23.57
CA ARG A 10 -21.99 -17.79 23.66
C ARG A 10 -20.62 -18.24 24.20
N PHE A 11 -20.55 -19.47 24.70
CA PHE A 11 -19.39 -20.10 25.33
C PHE A 11 -18.77 -21.21 24.49
N ILE A 12 -18.91 -21.19 23.16
CA ILE A 12 -17.93 -21.89 22.32
C ILE A 12 -16.63 -21.06 22.40
N PRO A 13 -15.64 -21.47 23.19
CA PRO A 13 -14.53 -20.62 23.58
C PRO A 13 -13.31 -21.09 22.78
N PHE A 14 -13.17 -20.70 21.50
CA PHE A 14 -12.00 -21.17 20.73
C PHE A 14 -11.39 -20.11 19.82
N HIS A 15 -10.97 -19.00 20.40
CA HIS A 15 -9.70 -18.36 20.02
C HIS A 15 -9.53 -17.69 18.63
N PRO A 16 -10.47 -17.61 17.64
CA PRO A 16 -10.11 -17.11 16.32
C PRO A 16 -10.22 -15.58 16.26
N ARG A 17 -10.92 -14.98 17.24
CA ARG A 17 -11.20 -13.55 17.32
C ARG A 17 -9.93 -12.77 17.62
N TYR A 18 -9.09 -13.29 18.52
CA TYR A 18 -7.76 -12.74 18.77
C TYR A 18 -6.83 -12.93 17.56
N LEU A 19 -6.90 -14.08 16.87
CA LEU A 19 -6.17 -14.29 15.62
C LEU A 19 -6.55 -13.22 14.57
N PHE A 20 -7.85 -12.95 14.39
CA PHE A 20 -8.31 -11.90 13.48
C PHE A 20 -7.85 -10.50 13.90
N TRP A 21 -7.84 -10.19 15.20
CA TRP A 21 -7.31 -8.92 15.70
C TRP A 21 -5.83 -8.77 15.39
N VAL A 22 -5.03 -9.83 15.59
CA VAL A 22 -3.61 -9.84 15.24
C VAL A 22 -3.43 -9.62 13.73
N ILE A 23 -4.21 -10.29 12.88
CA ILE A 23 -4.14 -10.10 11.43
C ILE A 23 -4.50 -8.66 11.04
N ILE A 24 -5.53 -8.06 11.63
CA ILE A 24 -5.88 -6.65 11.38
C ILE A 24 -4.74 -5.73 11.81
N ILE A 25 -4.19 -5.91 13.02
CA ILE A 25 -3.09 -5.08 13.54
C ILE A 25 -1.88 -5.17 12.61
N VAL A 26 -1.51 -6.38 12.18
CA VAL A 26 -0.42 -6.58 11.22
C VAL A 26 -0.72 -5.90 9.89
N ALA A 27 -1.93 -6.03 9.34
CA ALA A 27 -2.32 -5.36 8.10
C ALA A 27 -2.25 -3.83 8.22
N VAL A 28 -2.72 -3.25 9.33
CA VAL A 28 -2.63 -1.80 9.60
C VAL A 28 -1.20 -1.33 9.70
N ILE A 29 -0.33 -2.07 10.39
CA ILE A 29 1.11 -1.76 10.46
C ILE A 29 1.73 -1.80 9.06
N LEU A 30 1.47 -2.84 8.28
CA LEU A 30 1.99 -2.97 6.91
C LEU A 30 1.52 -1.81 6.02
N MET A 31 0.24 -1.43 6.09
CA MET A 31 -0.30 -0.28 5.34
C MET A 31 0.28 1.06 5.82
N SER A 32 0.55 1.20 7.12
CA SER A 32 1.20 2.41 7.66
C SER A 32 2.67 2.51 7.27
N LEU A 33 3.37 1.38 7.12
CA LEU A 33 4.73 1.36 6.60
C LEU A 33 4.77 1.78 5.12
N LEU A 34 3.72 1.44 4.34
CA LEU A 34 3.59 1.88 2.96
C LEU A 34 3.45 3.39 2.83
N THR A 35 2.68 4.02 3.72
CA THR A 35 2.51 5.47 3.68
C THR A 35 3.79 6.21 4.07
N GLY A 36 4.59 5.65 4.99
CA GLY A 36 5.79 6.29 5.54
C GLY A 36 6.87 6.77 4.55
N GLY A 37 6.83 6.32 3.29
CA GLY A 37 7.71 6.80 2.23
C GLY A 37 9.18 6.39 2.41
N CYS A 38 10.01 6.81 1.46
CA CYS A 38 11.44 6.51 1.50
C CYS A 38 12.19 7.51 2.42
N THR A 39 13.12 7.03 3.25
CA THR A 39 13.92 7.85 4.18
C THR A 39 15.41 7.49 4.13
N ASN A 40 16.28 8.47 4.42
CA ASN A 40 17.73 8.31 4.40
C ASN A 40 18.29 7.58 5.62
N ASN A 41 17.57 7.58 6.75
CA ASN A 41 18.13 7.20 8.05
C ASN A 41 17.99 5.70 8.37
N ILE A 42 17.21 4.94 7.60
CA ILE A 42 16.91 3.54 7.91
C ILE A 42 17.17 2.66 6.68
N PRO A 43 18.26 1.86 6.67
CA PRO A 43 18.62 1.03 5.51
C PRO A 43 17.57 -0.03 5.17
N ALA A 44 16.80 -0.52 6.17
CA ALA A 44 15.70 -1.47 5.94
C ALA A 44 14.48 -0.84 5.21
N ILE A 45 14.32 0.48 5.25
CA ILE A 45 13.22 1.21 4.59
C ILE A 45 13.66 1.68 3.19
N LYS A 46 14.96 1.64 2.85
CA LYS A 46 15.46 1.97 1.51
C LYS A 46 14.89 1.06 0.39
N SER A 47 14.34 -0.10 0.73
CA SER A 47 13.68 -1.02 -0.21
C SER A 47 12.15 -0.89 -0.24
N LEU A 48 11.56 -0.03 0.60
CA LEU A 48 10.13 0.22 0.62
C LEU A 48 9.82 1.40 -0.31
N PHE A 49 9.60 1.09 -1.58
CA PHE A 49 9.18 2.06 -2.60
C PHE A 49 7.96 1.54 -3.35
N LEU A 50 7.16 2.44 -3.90
CA LEU A 50 6.01 2.10 -4.75
C LEU A 50 6.47 1.85 -6.17
N VAL A 51 7.27 2.77 -6.71
CA VAL A 51 7.79 2.73 -8.08
C VAL A 51 9.26 3.10 -8.04
N GLN A 52 10.07 2.35 -8.78
CA GLN A 52 11.45 2.70 -9.07
C GLN A 52 11.58 2.97 -10.57
N LEU A 53 12.12 4.13 -10.90
CA LEU A 53 12.50 4.51 -12.25
C LEU A 53 14.01 4.29 -12.36
N GLU A 54 14.42 3.48 -13.32
CA GLU A 54 15.82 3.22 -13.64
C GLU A 54 16.10 3.82 -15.02
N TYR A 55 17.08 4.71 -15.09
CA TYR A 55 17.50 5.36 -16.32
C TYR A 55 18.82 4.74 -16.79
N ASP A 56 18.78 4.08 -17.94
CA ASP A 56 19.98 3.47 -18.55
C ASP A 56 20.60 4.47 -19.54
N THR A 57 21.84 4.89 -19.25
CA THR A 57 22.61 5.83 -20.06
C THR A 57 23.38 5.17 -21.21
N GLY A 58 23.36 3.84 -21.32
CA GLY A 58 24.19 3.07 -22.25
C GLY A 58 23.91 3.26 -23.75
N ILE A 59 22.85 3.98 -24.13
CA ILE A 59 22.33 3.98 -25.51
C ILE A 59 22.44 5.33 -26.23
N SER A 60 22.76 6.46 -25.58
CA SER A 60 22.90 7.74 -26.31
C SER A 60 24.11 8.59 -25.90
N ASN A 61 24.86 9.06 -26.89
CA ASN A 61 26.02 9.98 -26.77
C ASN A 61 25.56 11.42 -26.42
N ASN A 62 24.57 11.55 -25.54
CA ASN A 62 23.99 12.83 -25.18
C ASN A 62 24.81 13.47 -24.03
N THR A 63 24.89 14.80 -24.04
CA THR A 63 25.58 15.63 -23.04
C THR A 63 24.99 15.47 -21.63
N ILE A 64 23.75 14.96 -21.53
CA ILE A 64 23.01 14.76 -20.27
C ILE A 64 23.48 13.48 -19.56
N ALA A 65 23.72 12.37 -20.28
CA ALA A 65 24.35 11.17 -19.70
C ALA A 65 25.78 11.45 -19.20
N LYS A 66 26.50 12.36 -19.86
CA LYS A 66 27.82 12.83 -19.42
C LYS A 66 27.76 13.78 -18.22
N ALA A 67 26.71 14.58 -18.07
CA ALA A 67 26.50 15.44 -16.90
C ALA A 67 26.06 14.63 -15.67
N ALA A 68 25.19 13.63 -15.85
CA ALA A 68 24.77 12.71 -14.78
C ALA A 68 25.95 11.88 -14.25
N THR A 69 26.81 11.36 -15.13
CA THR A 69 27.99 10.57 -14.72
C THR A 69 29.08 11.42 -14.05
N LEU A 70 29.24 12.70 -14.44
CA LEU A 70 30.24 13.61 -13.87
C LEU A 70 29.86 14.13 -12.47
N VAL A 71 28.57 14.21 -12.15
CA VAL A 71 28.07 14.77 -10.89
C VAL A 71 27.69 13.71 -9.87
N LEU A 72 27.19 12.55 -10.32
CA LEU A 72 26.74 11.47 -9.43
C LEU A 72 27.72 10.29 -9.38
N GLY A 73 28.75 10.27 -10.24
CA GLY A 73 29.84 9.29 -10.20
C GLY A 73 29.46 7.87 -10.65
N GLU A 74 28.21 7.65 -11.07
CA GLU A 74 27.68 6.35 -11.53
C GLU A 74 26.81 6.51 -12.79
N SER A 75 26.73 5.44 -13.58
CA SER A 75 25.92 5.33 -14.81
C SER A 75 24.44 5.02 -14.57
N ASP A 76 24.07 4.67 -13.34
CA ASP A 76 22.77 4.09 -13.00
C ASP A 76 22.00 4.98 -12.01
N LEU A 77 21.29 5.98 -12.52
CA LEU A 77 20.40 6.80 -11.70
C LEU A 77 19.12 6.02 -11.37
N LYS A 78 18.83 5.85 -10.07
CA LYS A 78 17.59 5.21 -9.59
C LYS A 78 16.76 6.19 -8.79
N ILE A 79 15.55 6.49 -9.28
CA ILE A 79 14.59 7.34 -8.56
C ILE A 79 13.54 6.43 -7.94
N LYS A 80 13.32 6.56 -6.62
CA LYS A 80 12.32 5.83 -5.87
C LYS A 80 11.23 6.78 -5.39
N VAL A 81 9.99 6.43 -5.67
CA VAL A 81 8.81 7.22 -5.30
C VAL A 81 8.00 6.43 -4.28
N GLY A 82 7.59 7.11 -3.19
CA GLY A 82 6.63 6.63 -2.20
C GLY A 82 5.45 7.59 -2.04
N PHE A 83 4.49 7.25 -1.17
CA PHE A 83 3.27 8.06 -0.98
C PHE A 83 3.53 9.49 -0.46
N PHE A 84 4.47 9.66 0.47
CA PHE A 84 4.77 10.96 1.10
C PHE A 84 6.18 11.48 0.84
N GLY A 85 6.93 10.85 -0.07
CA GLY A 85 8.29 11.29 -0.34
C GLY A 85 8.93 10.61 -1.55
N THR A 86 9.96 11.27 -2.07
CA THR A 86 10.75 10.81 -3.22
C THR A 86 12.22 10.78 -2.83
N CYS A 87 12.94 9.81 -3.37
CA CYS A 87 14.37 9.67 -3.13
C CYS A 87 15.13 9.37 -4.40
N ILE A 88 16.31 9.95 -4.52
CA ILE A 88 17.26 9.68 -5.58
C ILE A 88 18.38 8.82 -4.98
N VAL A 89 18.70 7.72 -5.66
CA VAL A 89 19.72 6.76 -5.26
C VAL A 89 20.81 6.78 -6.33
N GLY A 90 21.97 7.31 -5.95
CA GLY A 90 23.26 7.16 -6.63
C GLY A 90 24.35 6.89 -5.59
N ASN A 91 25.49 7.56 -5.66
CA ASN A 91 26.57 7.46 -4.66
C ASN A 91 26.13 7.97 -3.26
N THR A 92 25.36 9.05 -3.22
CA THR A 92 24.64 9.51 -2.02
C THR A 92 23.14 9.36 -2.23
N THR A 93 22.44 8.88 -1.21
CA THR A 93 20.97 8.82 -1.24
C THR A 93 20.39 10.07 -0.63
N GLU A 94 19.61 10.81 -1.41
CA GLU A 94 18.91 12.01 -0.94
C GLU A 94 17.40 11.80 -1.06
N CYS A 95 16.67 12.20 -0.01
CA CYS A 95 15.25 11.99 0.13
C CYS A 95 14.60 13.32 0.53
N SER A 96 13.51 13.68 -0.14
CA SER A 96 12.71 14.86 0.19
C SER A 96 11.23 14.57 0.05
N THR A 97 10.43 15.27 0.86
CA THR A 97 8.97 15.31 0.73
C THR A 97 8.52 16.23 -0.39
N ASP A 98 9.35 17.23 -0.73
CA ASP A 98 9.07 18.20 -1.79
C ASP A 98 9.98 17.94 -2.99
N ILE A 99 9.36 17.65 -4.13
CA ILE A 99 10.08 17.40 -5.39
C ILE A 99 10.86 18.65 -5.81
N ASN A 100 10.30 19.84 -5.61
CA ASN A 100 10.95 21.11 -5.97
C ASN A 100 12.22 21.39 -5.15
N SER A 101 12.25 21.00 -3.86
CA SER A 101 13.45 21.15 -3.04
C SER A 101 14.51 20.11 -3.38
N LEU A 102 14.09 18.92 -3.86
CA LEU A 102 15.00 17.89 -4.35
C LEU A 102 15.59 18.25 -5.71
N ILE A 103 14.81 18.85 -6.62
CA ILE A 103 15.30 19.34 -7.93
C ILE A 103 16.29 20.49 -7.74
N ASN A 104 16.02 21.40 -6.79
CA ASN A 104 16.92 22.51 -6.47
C ASN A 104 18.13 22.09 -5.61
N SER A 105 18.29 20.80 -5.34
CA SER A 105 19.51 20.28 -4.72
C SER A 105 20.67 20.35 -5.73
N THR A 106 21.86 20.64 -5.22
CA THR A 106 23.07 20.81 -6.03
C THR A 106 23.42 19.56 -6.86
N ALA A 107 22.96 18.37 -6.45
CA ALA A 107 23.16 17.11 -7.16
C ALA A 107 22.33 17.00 -8.45
N VAL A 108 21.09 17.50 -8.47
CA VAL A 108 20.21 17.45 -9.65
C VAL A 108 20.53 18.57 -10.63
N GLN A 109 20.81 19.76 -10.09
CA GLN A 109 21.13 20.94 -10.89
C GLN A 109 22.47 20.82 -11.61
N ALA A 110 23.48 20.22 -10.96
CA ALA A 110 24.76 19.98 -11.61
C ALA A 110 24.68 18.86 -12.67
N ALA A 111 23.74 17.92 -12.55
CA ALA A 111 23.54 16.84 -13.51
C ALA A 111 22.79 17.27 -14.80
N GLY A 112 22.41 18.55 -14.94
CA GLY A 112 21.89 19.10 -16.20
C GLY A 112 20.47 18.64 -16.58
N PHE A 113 19.68 18.19 -15.60
CA PHE A 113 18.30 17.70 -15.81
C PHE A 113 17.25 18.81 -16.03
N GLU A 114 17.63 20.04 -16.43
CA GLU A 114 16.68 21.15 -16.59
C GLU A 114 15.58 20.87 -17.64
N ASP A 115 15.85 20.05 -18.67
CA ASP A 115 14.84 19.59 -19.64
C ASP A 115 14.09 18.31 -19.21
N SER A 116 14.54 17.64 -18.15
CA SER A 116 13.89 16.46 -17.56
C SER A 116 12.75 16.83 -16.59
N LEU A 117 12.57 18.13 -16.30
CA LEU A 117 11.41 18.64 -15.56
C LEU A 117 10.08 18.20 -16.20
N GLY A 118 10.01 18.10 -17.54
CA GLY A 118 8.82 17.59 -18.21
C GLY A 118 8.55 16.11 -17.93
N MET A 119 9.58 15.27 -17.75
CA MET A 119 9.41 13.85 -17.44
C MET A 119 9.00 13.60 -15.98
N LEU A 120 9.56 14.38 -15.05
CA LEU A 120 9.19 14.27 -13.64
C LEU A 120 7.79 14.85 -13.38
N ASP A 121 7.41 15.88 -14.12
CA ASP A 121 6.03 16.40 -14.16
C ASP A 121 5.07 15.41 -14.83
N LEU A 122 5.51 14.68 -15.88
CA LEU A 122 4.75 13.55 -16.45
C LEU A 122 4.56 12.42 -15.45
N VAL A 123 5.60 12.05 -14.69
CA VAL A 123 5.51 11.03 -13.62
C VAL A 123 4.55 11.48 -12.52
N HIS A 124 4.60 12.74 -12.09
CA HIS A 124 3.66 13.28 -11.10
C HIS A 124 2.22 13.40 -11.63
N SER A 125 2.07 13.69 -12.92
CA SER A 125 0.78 13.79 -13.61
C SER A 125 0.14 12.42 -13.87
N TYR A 126 0.94 11.39 -14.14
CA TYR A 126 0.48 10.01 -14.43
C TYR A 126 0.41 9.09 -13.22
N LEU A 127 1.08 9.42 -12.12
CA LEU A 127 0.87 8.78 -10.82
C LEU A 127 0.06 9.72 -9.93
N PRO A 128 -1.26 9.88 -10.16
CA PRO A 128 -2.14 10.40 -9.14
C PRO A 128 -2.25 9.33 -8.06
N ILE A 129 -1.18 9.17 -7.28
CA ILE A 129 -1.19 8.37 -6.08
C ILE A 129 -2.25 9.03 -5.22
N TYR A 130 -3.40 8.38 -5.04
CA TYR A 130 -4.48 8.85 -4.19
C TYR A 130 -4.23 8.31 -2.77
N PRO A 131 -3.36 8.93 -1.93
CA PRO A 131 -3.12 8.48 -0.55
C PRO A 131 -4.41 8.48 0.28
N GLN A 132 -5.45 9.17 -0.21
CA GLN A 132 -6.75 9.23 0.43
C GLN A 132 -7.36 7.83 0.61
N PHE A 133 -7.22 6.92 -0.37
CA PHE A 133 -7.80 5.58 -0.24
C PHE A 133 -7.09 4.72 0.80
N ILE A 134 -5.75 4.76 0.88
CA ILE A 134 -5.00 4.02 1.91
C ILE A 134 -5.29 4.57 3.31
N ILE A 135 -5.35 5.90 3.45
CA ILE A 135 -5.66 6.56 4.72
C ILE A 135 -7.07 6.17 5.17
N ILE A 136 -8.07 6.23 4.28
CA ILE A 136 -9.45 5.82 4.58
C ILE A 136 -9.50 4.34 4.96
N SER A 137 -8.81 3.46 4.22
CA SER A 137 -8.75 2.03 4.54
C SER A 137 -8.16 1.77 5.93
N ILE A 138 -7.04 2.41 6.26
CA ILE A 138 -6.38 2.31 7.56
C ILE A 138 -7.32 2.77 8.68
N LEU A 139 -7.97 3.93 8.53
CA LEU A 139 -8.90 4.45 9.52
C LEU A 139 -10.05 3.47 9.76
N LEU A 140 -10.65 2.93 8.70
CA LEU A 140 -11.75 1.97 8.85
C LEU A 140 -11.32 0.64 9.47
N ALA A 141 -10.15 0.13 9.09
CA ALA A 141 -9.57 -1.08 9.70
C ALA A 141 -9.25 -0.86 11.18
N PHE A 142 -8.79 0.34 11.56
CA PHE A 142 -8.55 0.68 12.96
C PHE A 142 -9.84 0.81 13.76
N LEU A 143 -10.87 1.49 13.20
CA LEU A 143 -12.19 1.61 13.84
C LEU A 143 -12.88 0.25 14.01
N SER A 144 -12.61 -0.73 13.15
CA SER A 144 -13.24 -2.05 13.25
C SER A 144 -12.78 -2.82 14.50
N LEU A 145 -11.59 -2.57 15.03
CA LEU A 145 -11.03 -3.25 16.22
C LEU A 145 -11.92 -3.10 17.47
N PRO A 146 -12.17 -1.90 18.02
CA PRO A 146 -13.01 -1.73 19.22
C PRO A 146 -14.47 -2.09 18.95
N ILE A 147 -15.00 -1.79 17.76
CA ILE A 147 -16.39 -2.10 17.40
C ILE A 147 -16.60 -3.62 17.38
N SER A 148 -15.61 -4.38 16.91
CA SER A 148 -15.70 -5.84 16.82
C SER A 148 -15.89 -6.51 18.17
N TYR A 149 -15.55 -5.86 19.29
CA TYR A 149 -15.79 -6.37 20.63
C TYR A 149 -17.28 -6.37 20.99
N PHE A 150 -17.97 -5.26 20.70
CA PHE A 150 -19.38 -5.05 21.08
C PHE A 150 -20.36 -5.49 19.98
N TRP A 151 -20.07 -5.18 18.71
CA TRP A 151 -20.99 -5.30 17.58
C TRP A 151 -20.30 -5.95 16.37
N THR A 152 -20.24 -7.29 16.35
CA THR A 152 -19.56 -8.07 15.30
C THR A 152 -20.13 -7.80 13.90
N HIS A 153 -21.46 -7.67 13.77
CA HIS A 153 -22.10 -7.38 12.49
C HIS A 153 -21.67 -6.01 11.95
N VAL A 154 -21.69 -4.98 12.80
CA VAL A 154 -21.26 -3.61 12.42
C VAL A 154 -19.78 -3.61 12.02
N ALA A 155 -18.92 -4.24 12.83
CA ALA A 155 -17.49 -4.33 12.51
C ALA A 155 -17.21 -5.05 11.19
N THR A 156 -18.03 -6.05 10.83
CA THR A 156 -17.90 -6.77 9.55
C THR A 156 -18.14 -5.84 8.35
N TYR A 157 -19.07 -4.88 8.46
CA TYR A 157 -19.29 -3.88 7.41
C TYR A 157 -18.12 -2.90 7.28
N PHE A 158 -17.58 -2.42 8.39
CA PHE A 158 -16.37 -1.57 8.38
C PHE A 158 -15.18 -2.30 7.76
N GLN A 159 -14.99 -3.58 8.10
CA GLN A 159 -13.93 -4.41 7.54
C GLN A 159 -14.10 -4.65 6.03
N CYS A 160 -15.34 -4.86 5.59
CA CYS A 160 -15.67 -4.98 4.16
C CYS A 160 -15.28 -3.70 3.41
N LEU A 161 -15.68 -2.54 3.94
CA LEU A 161 -15.38 -1.24 3.32
C LEU A 161 -13.87 -0.98 3.30
N ALA A 162 -13.15 -1.28 4.39
CA ALA A 162 -11.69 -1.18 4.45
C ALA A 162 -11.02 -2.06 3.39
N ALA A 163 -11.47 -3.31 3.23
CA ALA A 163 -10.97 -4.22 2.22
C ALA A 163 -11.27 -3.72 0.79
N MET A 164 -12.45 -3.15 0.54
CA MET A 164 -12.79 -2.57 -0.75
C MET A 164 -11.85 -1.41 -1.12
N PHE A 165 -11.59 -0.49 -0.19
CA PHE A 165 -10.67 0.63 -0.43
C PHE A 165 -9.22 0.16 -0.64
N ALA A 166 -8.74 -0.77 0.19
CA ALA A 166 -7.41 -1.36 0.02
C ALA A 166 -7.28 -2.09 -1.33
N GLY A 167 -8.32 -2.83 -1.73
CA GLY A 167 -8.35 -3.51 -3.03
C GLY A 167 -8.33 -2.53 -4.18
N LEU A 168 -9.20 -1.51 -4.15
CA LEU A 168 -9.26 -0.46 -5.18
C LEU A 168 -7.88 0.19 -5.37
N GLU A 169 -7.21 0.52 -4.27
CA GLU A 169 -5.87 1.09 -4.29
C GLU A 169 -4.83 0.16 -4.92
N VAL A 170 -4.81 -1.13 -4.53
CA VAL A 170 -3.91 -2.14 -5.13
C VAL A 170 -4.11 -2.20 -6.64
N PHE A 171 -5.36 -2.23 -7.11
CA PHE A 171 -5.67 -2.29 -8.54
C PHE A 171 -5.27 -1.01 -9.28
N VAL A 172 -5.60 0.17 -8.75
CA VAL A 172 -5.22 1.46 -9.36
C VAL A 172 -3.70 1.54 -9.49
N LEU A 173 -2.97 1.19 -8.43
CA LEU A 173 -1.53 1.25 -8.41
C LEU A 173 -0.89 0.26 -9.40
N HIS A 174 -1.47 -0.93 -9.58
CA HIS A 174 -1.00 -1.88 -10.60
C HIS A 174 -1.25 -1.38 -12.02
N ILE A 175 -2.39 -0.74 -12.28
CA ILE A 175 -2.72 -0.16 -13.58
C ILE A 175 -1.72 0.95 -13.92
N GLU A 176 -1.41 1.82 -12.95
CA GLU A 176 -0.45 2.93 -13.11
C GLU A 176 0.99 2.45 -13.34
N ILE A 177 1.45 1.43 -12.60
CA ILE A 177 2.79 0.86 -12.82
C ILE A 177 2.88 0.21 -14.20
N SER A 178 1.83 -0.51 -14.59
CA SER A 178 1.79 -1.21 -15.88
C SER A 178 1.78 -0.23 -17.05
N SER A 179 1.06 0.89 -16.93
CA SER A 179 1.04 1.92 -17.97
C SER A 179 2.39 2.63 -18.12
N LEU A 180 3.10 2.88 -17.02
CA LEU A 180 4.43 3.47 -17.05
C LEU A 180 5.48 2.56 -17.71
N SER A 181 5.36 1.24 -17.52
CA SER A 181 6.27 0.26 -18.13
C SER A 181 6.15 0.16 -19.66
N MET A 182 5.12 0.77 -20.27
CA MET A 182 4.91 0.77 -21.72
C MET A 182 5.47 2.02 -22.42
N ILE A 183 6.02 2.99 -21.66
CA ILE A 183 6.63 4.21 -22.22
C ILE A 183 8.13 3.96 -22.41
N ASP A 184 8.48 3.13 -23.40
CA ASP A 184 9.87 2.66 -23.61
C ASP A 184 10.77 3.67 -24.35
N GLU A 185 10.20 4.67 -25.04
CA GLU A 185 10.98 5.62 -25.83
C GLU A 185 10.71 7.05 -25.41
N VAL A 186 11.61 7.56 -24.58
CA VAL A 186 11.78 9.00 -24.40
C VAL A 186 12.93 9.44 -25.30
N SER A 187 12.82 10.62 -25.92
CA SER A 187 13.83 11.24 -26.78
C SER A 187 15.27 11.29 -26.21
N PHE A 188 15.49 10.93 -24.95
CA PHE A 188 16.77 11.01 -24.26
C PHE A 188 17.31 9.68 -23.72
N GLY A 189 16.58 8.55 -23.80
CA GLY A 189 17.03 7.25 -23.28
C GLY A 189 15.90 6.26 -22.98
N VAL A 190 16.24 5.06 -22.49
CA VAL A 190 15.27 4.04 -22.05
C VAL A 190 14.99 4.25 -20.57
N LEU A 191 13.71 4.45 -20.23
CA LEU A 191 13.27 4.67 -18.86
C LEU A 191 12.47 3.45 -18.40
N GLN A 192 13.06 2.62 -17.54
CA GLN A 192 12.39 1.42 -17.04
C GLN A 192 11.68 1.72 -15.72
N ALA A 193 10.35 1.62 -15.73
CA ALA A 193 9.56 1.66 -14.50
C ALA A 193 9.41 0.24 -13.93
N LYS A 194 9.85 0.06 -12.68
CA LYS A 194 9.71 -1.19 -11.93
C LYS A 194 8.80 -0.96 -10.73
N GLY A 195 7.78 -1.80 -10.57
CA GLY A 195 6.97 -1.83 -9.37
C GLY A 195 7.82 -2.22 -8.16
N GLY A 196 7.67 -1.49 -7.07
CA GLY A 196 8.41 -1.75 -5.86
C GLY A 196 7.83 -2.89 -5.03
N PHE A 197 8.69 -3.49 -4.20
CA PHE A 197 8.30 -4.60 -3.32
C PHE A 197 7.17 -4.22 -2.37
N ALA A 198 7.15 -2.96 -1.90
CA ALA A 198 6.10 -2.45 -1.02
C ALA A 198 4.73 -2.49 -1.70
N ALA A 199 4.67 -2.01 -2.94
CA ALA A 199 3.48 -1.97 -3.77
C ALA A 199 2.97 -3.38 -4.12
N LEU A 200 3.86 -4.25 -4.59
CA LEU A 200 3.48 -5.55 -5.14
C LEU A 200 3.25 -6.62 -4.08
N VAL A 201 3.96 -6.57 -2.96
CA VAL A 201 3.94 -7.67 -1.99
C VAL A 201 3.19 -7.24 -0.75
N VAL A 202 3.61 -6.15 -0.12
CA VAL A 202 3.08 -5.74 1.18
C VAL A 202 1.61 -5.30 1.09
N GLN A 203 1.26 -4.54 0.06
CA GLN A 203 -0.11 -4.05 -0.20
C GLN A 203 -1.09 -5.22 -0.44
N TRP A 204 -0.68 -6.22 -1.22
CA TRP A 204 -1.44 -7.45 -1.44
C TRP A 204 -1.60 -8.28 -0.17
N PHE A 205 -0.54 -8.44 0.62
CA PHE A 205 -0.62 -9.15 1.90
C PHE A 205 -1.61 -8.49 2.87
N ALA A 206 -1.57 -7.16 2.96
CA ALA A 206 -2.53 -6.42 3.78
C ALA A 206 -3.96 -6.56 3.23
N PHE A 207 -4.18 -6.44 1.92
CA PHE A 207 -5.49 -6.63 1.29
C PHE A 207 -6.06 -8.05 1.53
N ILE A 208 -5.26 -9.09 1.27
CA ILE A 208 -5.65 -10.49 1.50
C ILE A 208 -5.94 -10.72 2.99
N GLY A 209 -5.12 -10.16 3.89
CA GLY A 209 -5.34 -10.21 5.34
C GLY A 209 -6.70 -9.63 5.72
N LEU A 210 -7.06 -8.46 5.18
CA LEU A 210 -8.37 -7.83 5.41
C LEU A 210 -9.52 -8.69 4.87
N LEU A 211 -9.36 -9.30 3.68
CA LEU A 211 -10.36 -10.21 3.10
C LEU A 211 -10.57 -11.47 3.92
N VAL A 212 -9.50 -12.10 4.41
CA VAL A 212 -9.57 -13.29 5.26
C VAL A 212 -10.33 -12.98 6.55
N VAL A 213 -10.04 -11.83 7.17
CA VAL A 213 -10.74 -11.40 8.38
C VAL A 213 -12.20 -11.07 8.10
N PHE A 214 -12.50 -10.40 6.98
CA PHE A 214 -13.88 -10.15 6.56
C PHE A 214 -14.66 -11.47 6.36
N ALA A 215 -14.10 -12.41 5.60
CA ALA A 215 -14.73 -13.70 5.34
C ALA A 215 -14.94 -14.50 6.63
N GLY A 216 -13.95 -14.49 7.52
CA GLY A 216 -14.04 -15.14 8.84
C GLY A 216 -15.17 -14.57 9.69
N ASN A 217 -15.24 -13.24 9.83
CA ASN A 217 -16.30 -12.57 10.59
C ASN A 217 -17.68 -12.78 9.96
N TRP A 218 -17.77 -12.75 8.63
CA TRP A 218 -18.99 -13.04 7.89
C TRP A 218 -19.51 -14.45 8.13
N LEU A 219 -18.62 -15.45 8.10
CA LEU A 219 -18.97 -16.85 8.38
C LEU A 219 -19.48 -17.01 9.82
N ILE A 220 -18.83 -16.39 10.81
CA ILE A 220 -19.28 -16.40 12.21
C ILE A 220 -20.70 -15.84 12.30
N MET A 221 -20.95 -14.66 11.71
CA MET A 221 -22.29 -14.06 11.67
C MET A 221 -23.33 -15.00 11.05
N ARG A 222 -23.01 -15.65 9.95
CA ARG A 222 -23.93 -16.59 9.28
C ARG A 222 -24.23 -17.82 10.12
N MET A 223 -23.26 -18.33 10.87
CA MET A 223 -23.45 -19.45 11.78
C MET A 223 -24.34 -19.07 12.95
N GLU A 224 -24.12 -17.90 13.56
CA GLU A 224 -24.97 -17.38 14.64
C GLU A 224 -26.43 -17.28 14.20
N GLN A 225 -26.71 -16.65 13.04
CA GLN A 225 -28.06 -16.53 12.49
C GLN A 225 -28.75 -17.87 12.19
N ARG A 226 -27.98 -18.92 11.86
CA ARG A 226 -28.53 -20.27 11.63
C ARG A 226 -28.93 -20.92 12.95
N ILE A 227 -28.10 -20.77 13.99
CA ILE A 227 -28.37 -21.31 15.33
C ILE A 227 -29.65 -20.69 15.90
N MET A 228 -29.83 -19.37 15.77
CA MET A 228 -31.03 -18.69 16.28
C MET A 228 -32.31 -19.22 15.63
N ARG A 229 -32.31 -19.36 14.30
CA ARG A 229 -33.45 -19.91 13.55
C ARG A 229 -33.74 -21.37 13.85
N PHE A 230 -32.71 -22.16 14.18
CA PHE A 230 -32.90 -23.55 14.57
C PHE A 230 -33.53 -23.66 15.97
N GLY A 231 -33.11 -22.78 16.89
CA GLY A 231 -33.69 -22.70 18.24
C GLY A 231 -35.18 -22.33 18.22
N GLU A 232 -35.59 -21.40 17.36
CA GLU A 232 -37.00 -21.02 17.18
C GLU A 232 -37.86 -22.21 16.71
N LYS A 233 -37.42 -22.93 15.69
CA LYS A 233 -38.13 -24.12 15.18
C LYS A 233 -38.27 -25.26 16.19
N LEU A 234 -37.30 -25.41 17.09
CA LEU A 234 -37.37 -26.38 18.19
C LEU A 234 -38.32 -25.93 19.29
N GLY A 235 -38.45 -24.62 19.53
CA GLY A 235 -39.41 -24.07 20.49
C GLY A 235 -40.86 -24.26 20.06
N ASP A 236 -41.15 -24.18 18.76
CA ASP A 236 -42.50 -24.39 18.22
C ASP A 236 -42.91 -25.87 18.17
N ALA A 237 -41.95 -26.79 18.28
CA ALA A 237 -42.17 -28.24 18.19
C ALA A 237 -42.39 -28.94 19.55
N VAL A 238 -42.28 -28.21 20.66
CA VAL A 238 -42.43 -28.71 22.05
C VAL A 238 -43.62 -28.06 22.72
#